data_AF-A0A931AU74-F1
#
_entry.id   AF-A0A931AU74-F1
#
_cell.length_a   1.000
_cell.length_b   1.000
_cell.length_c   1.000
_cell.angle_alpha   90.00
_cell.angle_beta   90.00
_cell.angle_gamma   90.00
#
_symmetry.space_group_name_H-M   'P 1'
#
loop_
_entity.id
_entity.type
_entity.pdbx_description
1 polymer ?
#
loop_
_entity_poly.entity_id
_entity_poly.type
_entity_poly.pdbx_seq_one_letter_code
_entity_poly.pdbx_strand_id
1 'polypeptide(L)' 'MNDAVSCVIPGGKKPWQVEDNAAASEAEQLSDRVMAEVDRIYDKYLRDSIHPRW' A
#
# COMPACT_ATOMS: atom_id res chain seq x y z
N MET A 1 1.43 -3.39 -8.87
CA MET A 1 1.00 -2.03 -9.30
C MET A 1 -0.50 -2.10 -9.56
N ASN A 2 -1.28 -1.08 -9.21
CA ASN A 2 -2.70 -1.02 -9.61
C ASN A 2 -2.83 -0.10 -10.83
N ASP A 3 -3.51 -0.56 -11.88
CA ASP A 3 -3.59 0.16 -13.16
C ASP A 3 -4.22 1.56 -13.05
N ALA A 4 -5.05 1.79 -12.03
CA ALA A 4 -5.68 3.08 -11.79
C ALA A 4 -4.75 4.11 -11.10
N VAL A 5 -3.54 3.72 -10.71
CA VAL A 5 -2.60 4.56 -9.94
C VAL A 5 -1.38 4.90 -10.79
N SER A 6 -1.23 6.18 -11.15
CA SER A 6 -0.07 6.67 -11.92
C SER A 6 1.10 7.12 -11.04
N CYS A 7 0.83 7.57 -9.82
CA CYS A 7 1.82 8.03 -8.86
C CYS A 7 1.26 7.96 -7.42
N VAL A 8 2.11 7.64 -6.45
CA VAL A 8 1.78 7.68 -5.02
C VAL A 8 2.52 8.87 -4.40
N ILE A 9 1.82 9.69 -3.61
CA ILE A 9 2.38 10.89 -2.97
C ILE A 9 2.35 10.69 -1.44
N PRO A 10 3.32 9.97 -0.86
CA PRO A 10 3.31 9.66 0.56
C PRO A 10 3.73 10.88 1.41
N GLY A 11 3.11 11.04 2.56
CA GLY A 11 3.52 12.05 3.54
C GLY A 11 4.78 11.63 4.32
N GLY A 12 5.66 12.57 4.64
CA GLY A 12 6.83 12.36 5.48
C GLY A 12 7.07 13.55 6.41
N LYS A 13 7.01 13.32 7.72
CA LYS A 13 7.26 14.36 8.74
C LYS A 13 8.75 14.45 9.12
N LYS A 14 9.50 13.38 8.88
CA LYS A 14 10.91 13.24 9.24
C LYS A 14 11.75 12.83 8.02
N PRO A 15 13.04 13.23 7.95
CA PRO A 15 13.87 12.94 6.78
C PRO A 15 13.92 11.46 6.38
N TRP A 16 14.14 10.57 7.35
CA TRP A 16 14.21 9.12 7.09
C TRP A 16 12.91 8.54 6.52
N GLN A 17 11.75 9.12 6.82
CA GLN A 17 10.49 8.67 6.21
C GLN A 17 10.45 8.99 4.71
N VAL A 18 11.01 10.13 4.32
CA VAL A 18 11.09 10.51 2.90
C VAL A 18 12.08 9.61 2.17
N GLU A 19 13.21 9.31 2.81
CA GLU A 19 14.21 8.36 2.29
C GLU A 19 13.60 6.96 2.12
N ASP A 20 12.92 6.43 3.13
CA ASP A 20 12.25 5.12 3.08
C ASP A 20 11.13 5.08 2.02
N ASN A 21 10.29 6.13 1.97
CA ASN A 21 9.22 6.25 0.98
C ASN A 21 9.77 6.24 -0.45
N ALA A 22 10.89 6.93 -0.68
CA ALA A 22 11.55 6.95 -1.98
C ALA A 22 12.19 5.58 -2.29
N ALA A 23 12.88 4.97 -1.33
CA ALA A 23 13.51 3.66 -1.51
C ALA A 23 12.50 2.54 -1.85
N ALA A 24 11.24 2.69 -1.44
CA ALA A 24 10.18 1.74 -1.77
C ALA A 24 9.92 1.61 -3.29
N SER A 25 10.28 2.60 -4.12
CA SER A 25 10.14 2.48 -5.59
C SER A 25 11.13 1.49 -6.20
N GLU A 26 12.24 1.24 -5.51
CA GLU A 26 13.31 0.33 -5.96
C GLU A 26 13.12 -1.10 -5.44
N ALA A 27 12.13 -1.33 -4.58
CA ALA A 27 11.86 -2.65 -4.03
C ALA A 27 11.31 -3.60 -5.10
N GLU A 28 11.64 -4.89 -4.98
CA GLU A 28 11.06 -5.92 -5.83
C GLU A 28 9.54 -5.98 -5.67
N GLN A 29 8.86 -6.38 -6.74
CA GLN A 29 7.42 -6.59 -6.68
C GLN A 29 7.09 -7.72 -5.70
N LEU A 30 6.08 -7.49 -4.86
CA LEU A 30 5.53 -8.53 -4.01
C LEU A 30 4.97 -9.65 -4.87
N SER A 31 5.25 -10.90 -4.49
CA SER A 31 4.68 -12.06 -5.17
C SER A 31 3.14 -12.05 -5.13
N ASP A 32 2.52 -12.65 -6.14
CA ASP A 32 1.05 -12.80 -6.22
C ASP A 32 0.46 -13.46 -4.96
N ARG A 33 1.20 -14.41 -4.36
CA ARG A 33 0.80 -15.05 -3.11
C ARG A 33 0.70 -14.06 -1.95
N VAL A 34 1.68 -13.16 -1.83
CA VAL A 34 1.66 -12.13 -0.78
C VAL A 34 0.52 -11.15 -1.03
N MET A 35 0.34 -10.71 -2.28
CA MET A 35 -0.75 -9.81 -2.65
C MET A 35 -2.13 -10.42 -2.35
N ALA A 36 -2.35 -11.69 -2.67
CA ALA A 36 -3.60 -12.38 -2.37
C ALA A 36 -3.89 -12.48 -0.85
N GLU A 37 -2.85 -12.69 -0.03
CA GLU A 37 -3.02 -12.70 1.43
C GLU A 37 -3.31 -11.31 2.01
N VAL A 38 -2.71 -10.24 1.44
CA VAL A 38 -3.03 -8.85 1.82
C VAL A 38 -4.50 -8.56 1.55
N ASP A 39 -5.02 -8.91 0.37
CA ASP A 39 -6.43 -8.72 0.02
C ASP A 39 -7.35 -9.51 0.96
N ARG A 40 -7.02 -10.77 1.25
CA ARG A 40 -7.79 -11.61 2.19
C ARG A 40 -7.87 -11.01 3.59
N ILE A 41 -6.77 -10.46 4.10
CA ILE A 41 -6.73 -9.81 5.42
C ILE A 41 -7.55 -8.52 5.39
N TYR A 42 -7.38 -7.69 4.36
CA TYR A 42 -8.11 -6.44 4.22
C TYR A 42 -9.62 -6.66 4.15
N ASP A 43 -10.08 -7.62 3.35
CA ASP A 43 -11.49 -7.96 3.21
C ASP A 43 -12.08 -8.51 4.50
N LYS A 44 -11.35 -9.41 5.18
CA LYS A 44 -11.85 -10.06 6.40
C LYS A 44 -12.00 -9.11 7.58
N TYR A 45 -11.09 -8.14 7.73
CA TYR A 45 -11.00 -7.36 8.98
C TYR A 45 -11.29 -5.86 8.81
N LEU A 46 -11.14 -5.30 7.61
CA LEU A 46 -11.09 -3.85 7.43
C LEU A 46 -12.19 -3.33 6.50
N ARG A 47 -12.44 -3.99 5.35
CA ARG A 47 -13.30 -3.46 4.27
C ARG A 47 -14.68 -3.02 4.78
N ASP A 48 -15.42 -3.91 5.43
CA ASP A 48 -16.79 -3.63 5.90
C ASP A 48 -16.85 -2.52 6.96
N SER A 49 -15.78 -2.34 7.73
CA SER A 49 -15.73 -1.33 8.79
C SER A 49 -15.34 0.06 8.26
N ILE A 50 -14.60 0.12 7.16
CA ILE A 50 -14.03 1.34 6.59
C ILE A 50 -14.87 1.87 5.42
N HIS A 51 -15.21 1.01 4.45
CA HIS A 51 -15.79 1.43 3.16
C HIS A 51 -17.09 2.23 3.29
N PRO A 52 -18.03 1.91 4.21
CA PRO A 52 -19.23 2.73 4.41
C PRO A 52 -18.97 4.15 4.93
N ARG A 53 -17.75 4.45 5.40
CA ARG A 53 -17.36 5.73 6.03
C ARG A 53 -16.41 6.54 5.17
N TRP A 54 -16.08 6.03 3.98
CA TRP A 54 -15.14 6.63 3.05
C TRP A 54 -15.92 7.27 1.90
#